data_AF-A0A914FT87-F1
#
_entry.id   AF-A0A914FT87-F1
#
_cell.length_a   1.000
_cell.length_b   1.000
_cell.length_c   1.000
_cell.angle_alpha   90.00
_cell.angle_beta   90.00
_cell.angle_gamma   90.00
#
_symmetry.space_group_name_H-M   'P 1'
#
loop_
_entity.id
_entity.type
_entity.pdbx_description
1 polymer ?
#
loop_
_entity_poly.entity_id
_entity_poly.type
_entity_poly.pdbx_seq_one_letter_code
_entity_poly.pdbx_strand_id
1 'polypeptide(L)'
;MAKEYKFTFSSSIPKPLLDGDQFDRYDDETCILDIGCNVRFEENGFYIVWEPKGKDAGLLDVSQIWEARHSGTIKDAKIIFDLEQRPTKDSVEDRTIWITYGWDLVNPYIFRYWRSLCLATNDRGKIPLRNIIKTFSSGKPERMVHKCLTDLGLAGDKFIVRSLNGKWSKRVTNVYKCRSGRKRQKKEREELDVSLFTFEKFLRLYHKICPRTDVQELFVKLSGQKEYLTREKMINFLNEEQRDPRLNEILFPYFDKARVQQLIAKYETDESYIAQGKVTNFY
;
A
#
# COMPACT_ATOMS: atom_id res chain seq x y z
N MET A 1 31.62 -16.53 -3.82
CA MET A 1 30.31 -16.43 -3.13
C MET A 1 29.50 -15.35 -3.84
N ALA A 2 28.40 -15.71 -4.49
CA ALA A 2 27.48 -14.72 -5.03
C ALA A 2 26.95 -13.87 -3.87
N LYS A 3 27.11 -12.54 -3.94
CA LYS A 3 26.54 -11.64 -2.93
C LYS A 3 25.03 -11.89 -2.88
N GLU A 4 24.51 -12.07 -1.67
CA GLU A 4 23.07 -12.13 -1.43
C GLU A 4 22.44 -10.85 -2.01
N TYR A 5 21.54 -11.03 -2.99
CA TYR A 5 20.80 -9.90 -3.54
C TYR A 5 19.84 -9.40 -2.48
N LYS A 6 20.22 -8.30 -1.81
CA LYS A 6 19.34 -7.61 -0.87
C LYS A 6 18.34 -6.78 -1.67
N PHE A 7 17.20 -7.40 -1.97
CA PHE A 7 16.04 -6.66 -2.44
C PHE A 7 15.63 -5.67 -1.34
N THR A 8 15.96 -4.40 -1.56
CA THR A 8 15.68 -3.32 -0.62
C THR A 8 14.40 -2.66 -1.13
N PHE A 9 13.27 -2.96 -0.49
CA PHE A 9 11.96 -2.42 -0.89
C PHE A 9 11.88 -0.90 -0.69
N SER A 10 12.74 -0.33 0.15
CA SER A 10 12.87 1.12 0.30
C SER A 10 13.81 1.67 -0.77
N SER A 11 13.24 2.25 -1.83
CA SER A 11 13.96 3.18 -2.69
C SER A 11 14.43 4.36 -1.83
N SER A 12 15.72 4.67 -1.84
CA SER A 12 16.22 5.88 -1.16
C SER A 12 15.90 7.09 -2.02
N ILE A 13 14.71 7.65 -1.86
CA ILE A 13 14.26 8.81 -2.63
C ILE A 13 14.99 10.05 -2.08
N PRO A 14 15.63 10.86 -2.94
CA PRO A 14 16.23 12.12 -2.54
C PRO A 14 15.23 13.04 -1.83
N LYS A 15 15.64 13.68 -0.73
CA LYS A 15 14.78 14.61 0.03
C LYS A 15 14.09 15.68 -0.83
N PRO A 16 14.74 16.32 -1.82
CA PRO A 16 14.07 17.30 -2.66
C PRO A 16 12.84 16.74 -3.40
N LEU A 17 12.88 15.45 -3.77
CA LEU A 17 11.74 14.80 -4.42
C LEU A 17 10.63 14.46 -3.44
N LEU A 18 10.94 14.23 -2.16
CA LEU A 18 9.95 13.96 -1.10
C LEU A 18 9.27 15.25 -0.62
N ASP A 19 10.08 16.30 -0.42
CA ASP A 19 9.61 17.62 -0.01
C ASP A 19 8.72 18.24 -1.09
N GLY A 20 9.08 17.99 -2.35
CA GLY A 20 8.38 18.49 -3.53
C GLY A 20 8.79 19.89 -3.91
N ASP A 21 8.30 20.32 -5.07
CA ASP A 21 8.45 21.70 -5.54
C ASP A 21 7.18 22.14 -6.30
N GLN A 22 7.05 23.44 -6.53
CA GLN A 22 5.90 24.01 -7.23
C GLN A 22 6.07 23.92 -8.75
N PHE A 23 5.12 23.24 -9.39
CA PHE A 23 5.01 23.17 -10.84
C PHE A 23 3.61 23.53 -11.30
N ASP A 24 3.52 24.06 -12.52
CA ASP A 24 2.26 24.05 -13.25
C ASP A 24 2.16 22.75 -14.04
N ARG A 25 1.04 22.05 -13.89
CA ARG A 25 0.80 20.81 -14.63
C ARG A 25 -0.05 21.13 -15.86
N TYR A 26 0.50 20.86 -17.03
CA TYR A 26 -0.22 20.86 -18.29
C TYR A 26 -0.54 19.43 -18.73
N ASP A 27 -1.78 19.21 -19.17
CA ASP A 27 -2.24 17.93 -19.69
C ASP A 27 -2.54 18.09 -21.20
N ASP A 28 -1.72 17.47 -22.04
CA ASP A 28 -1.74 17.65 -23.51
C ASP A 28 -3.03 17.09 -24.16
N GLU A 29 -3.72 16.16 -23.50
CA GLU A 29 -4.97 15.59 -24.03
C GLU A 29 -6.18 16.47 -23.69
N THR A 30 -6.26 16.92 -22.44
CA THR A 30 -7.40 17.71 -21.97
C THR A 30 -7.19 19.21 -22.17
N CYS A 31 -5.98 19.64 -22.50
CA CYS A 31 -5.54 21.04 -22.57
C CYS A 31 -5.80 21.81 -21.26
N ILE A 32 -5.81 21.13 -20.12
CA ILE A 32 -6.01 21.73 -18.81
C ILE A 32 -4.65 22.13 -18.23
N LEU A 33 -4.57 23.37 -17.71
CA LEU A 33 -3.44 23.88 -16.95
C LEU A 33 -3.81 24.02 -15.47
N ASP A 34 -3.19 23.21 -14.62
CA ASP A 34 -3.30 23.29 -13.16
C ASP A 34 -2.12 24.09 -12.59
N ILE A 35 -2.39 25.29 -12.08
CA ILE A 35 -1.35 26.24 -11.66
C ILE A 35 -0.91 26.01 -10.21
N GLY A 36 0.40 26.06 -9.97
CA GLY A 36 1.00 26.08 -8.64
C GLY A 36 0.74 24.81 -7.84
N CYS A 37 0.80 23.66 -8.51
CA CYS A 37 0.69 22.35 -7.89
C CYS A 37 1.99 22.05 -7.12
N ASN A 38 1.88 21.61 -5.87
CA ASN A 38 3.02 21.01 -5.19
C ASN A 38 3.19 19.58 -5.72
N VAL A 39 4.29 19.32 -6.44
CA VAL A 39 4.58 18.00 -7.03
C VAL A 39 5.67 17.32 -6.23
N ARG A 40 5.41 16.10 -5.77
CA ARG A 40 6.34 15.32 -4.95
C ARG A 40 6.20 13.82 -5.17
N PHE A 41 7.23 13.08 -4.77
CA PHE A 41 7.17 11.63 -4.66
C PHE A 41 6.56 11.22 -3.32
N GLU A 42 5.83 10.10 -3.34
CA GLU A 42 5.42 9.40 -2.11
C GLU A 42 6.63 8.72 -1.45
N GLU A 43 6.57 8.52 -0.13
CA GLU A 43 7.71 8.07 0.70
C GLU A 43 8.32 6.73 0.25
N ASN A 44 7.53 5.85 -0.35
CA ASN A 44 8.00 4.56 -0.87
C ASN A 44 8.34 4.61 -2.37
N GLY A 45 8.04 5.71 -3.05
CA GLY A 45 8.47 5.97 -4.43
C GLY A 45 7.61 5.31 -5.49
N PHE A 46 6.39 4.90 -5.12
CA PHE A 46 5.45 4.31 -6.07
C PHE A 46 4.69 5.36 -6.87
N TYR A 47 4.58 6.58 -6.34
CA TYR A 47 3.72 7.60 -6.91
C TYR A 47 4.39 8.96 -6.98
N ILE A 48 4.10 9.68 -8.08
CA ILE A 48 4.18 11.14 -8.13
C ILE A 48 2.80 11.68 -7.77
N VAL A 49 2.75 12.59 -6.81
CA VAL A 49 1.53 13.21 -6.30
C VAL A 49 1.59 14.70 -6.62
N TRP A 50 0.48 15.26 -7.09
CA TRP A 50 0.34 16.71 -7.26
C TRP A 50 -0.99 17.18 -6.69
N GLU A 51 -0.98 18.36 -6.07
CA GLU A 51 -2.16 18.93 -5.41
C GLU A 51 -2.50 20.29 -6.04
N PRO A 52 -3.45 20.35 -6.99
CA PRO A 52 -3.91 21.62 -7.54
C PRO A 52 -4.74 22.40 -6.51
N LYS A 53 -4.66 23.74 -6.56
CA LYS A 53 -5.46 24.59 -5.65
C LYS A 53 -6.96 24.41 -5.91
N GLY A 54 -7.68 23.95 -4.88
CA GLY A 54 -9.14 23.79 -4.93
C GLY A 54 -9.64 22.60 -5.75
N LYS A 55 -8.77 21.65 -6.11
CA LYS A 55 -9.13 20.38 -6.75
C LYS A 55 -8.58 19.20 -5.94
N ASP A 56 -9.05 18.00 -6.28
CA ASP A 56 -8.52 16.76 -5.74
C ASP A 56 -7.06 16.55 -6.17
N ALA A 57 -6.28 15.93 -5.28
CA ALA A 57 -4.92 15.52 -5.58
C ALA A 57 -4.89 14.53 -6.75
N GLY A 58 -3.98 14.73 -7.70
CA GLY A 58 -3.69 13.78 -8.75
C GLY A 58 -2.55 12.85 -8.37
N LEU A 59 -2.56 11.66 -8.97
CA LEU A 59 -1.61 10.59 -8.69
C LEU A 59 -1.16 9.96 -10.01
N LEU A 60 0.15 9.82 -10.20
CA LEU A 60 0.75 9.08 -11.31
C LEU A 60 1.57 7.91 -10.75
N ASP A 61 1.27 6.70 -11.23
CA ASP A 61 2.02 5.50 -10.91
C ASP A 61 3.38 5.53 -11.62
N VAL A 62 4.46 5.52 -10.85
CA VAL A 62 5.82 5.59 -11.37
C VAL A 62 6.14 4.39 -12.28
N SER A 63 5.51 3.25 -12.07
CA SER A 63 5.69 2.07 -12.94
C SER A 63 5.16 2.26 -14.36
N GLN A 64 4.32 3.28 -14.58
CA GLN A 64 3.76 3.62 -15.89
C GLN A 64 4.58 4.70 -16.61
N ILE A 65 5.61 5.26 -15.97
CA ILE A 65 6.45 6.28 -16.58
C ILE A 65 7.43 5.61 -17.54
N TRP A 66 7.38 6.04 -18.80
CA TRP A 66 8.31 5.59 -19.84
C TRP A 66 9.53 6.49 -19.93
N GLU A 67 9.30 7.80 -19.86
CA GLU A 67 10.34 8.81 -20.04
C GLU A 67 10.01 10.04 -19.21
N ALA A 68 11.04 10.62 -18.58
CA ALA A 68 11.01 11.97 -18.04
C ALA A 68 12.19 12.73 -18.63
N ARG A 69 11.92 13.85 -19.30
CA ARG A 69 12.95 14.64 -19.98
C ARG A 69 12.74 16.14 -19.75
N HIS A 70 13.83 16.88 -19.86
CA HIS A 70 13.78 18.33 -20.05
C HIS A 70 13.40 18.61 -21.50
N SER A 71 12.57 19.64 -21.73
CA SER A 71 11.93 19.97 -23.01
C SER A 71 10.66 19.16 -23.35
N GLY A 72 9.65 19.89 -23.81
CA GLY A 72 8.35 19.41 -24.26
C GLY A 72 7.58 20.52 -24.95
N THR A 73 6.80 20.18 -25.97
CA THR A 73 6.03 21.15 -26.76
C THR A 73 4.60 21.22 -26.25
N ILE A 74 4.20 22.38 -25.75
CA ILE A 74 2.80 22.68 -25.43
C ILE A 74 2.07 23.02 -26.73
N LYS A 75 0.96 22.35 -27.02
CA LYS A 75 0.24 22.56 -28.29
C LYS A 75 -0.68 23.78 -28.26
N ASP A 76 -1.15 24.18 -27.07
CA ASP A 76 -2.10 25.28 -26.92
C ASP A 76 -1.38 26.65 -26.89
N ALA A 77 -1.61 27.45 -27.94
CA ALA A 77 -1.00 28.77 -28.10
C ALA A 77 -1.42 29.78 -27.03
N LYS A 78 -2.63 29.67 -26.45
CA LYS A 78 -3.06 30.58 -25.37
C LYS A 78 -2.29 30.28 -24.10
N ILE A 79 -2.10 29.00 -23.79
CA ILE A 79 -1.32 28.57 -22.62
C ILE A 79 0.14 29.01 -22.76
N ILE A 80 0.73 28.85 -23.94
CA ILE A 80 2.09 29.34 -24.21
C ILE A 80 2.18 30.84 -23.95
N PHE A 81 1.26 31.63 -24.53
CA PHE A 81 1.23 33.08 -24.35
C PHE A 81 1.12 33.48 -22.87
N ASP A 82 0.22 32.84 -22.11
CA ASP A 82 0.05 33.10 -20.68
C ASP A 82 1.30 32.71 -19.86
N LEU A 83 2.01 31.67 -20.26
CA LEU A 83 3.25 31.23 -19.62
C LEU A 83 4.42 32.18 -19.93
N GLU A 84 4.52 32.70 -21.16
CA GLU A 84 5.55 33.63 -21.60
C GLU A 84 5.45 35.00 -20.93
N GLN A 85 4.24 35.44 -20.55
CA GLN A 85 4.05 36.70 -19.82
C GLN A 85 4.60 36.68 -18.39
N ARG A 86 4.97 35.52 -17.85
CA ARG A 86 5.45 35.42 -16.47
C ARG A 86 6.87 35.97 -16.36
N PRO A 87 7.21 36.62 -15.23
CA PRO A 87 8.51 37.26 -15.06
C PRO A 87 9.61 36.22 -14.81
N THR A 88 10.08 35.55 -15.87
CA THR A 88 11.18 34.59 -15.85
C THR A 88 12.22 34.94 -16.91
N LYS A 89 13.48 34.59 -16.66
CA LYS A 89 14.57 34.79 -17.65
C LYS A 89 14.67 33.63 -18.65
N ASP A 90 14.20 32.46 -18.24
CA ASP A 90 14.29 31.23 -19.03
C ASP A 90 13.09 31.10 -19.97
N SER A 91 13.31 30.46 -21.12
CA SER A 91 12.24 30.15 -22.06
C SER A 91 11.26 29.13 -21.45
N VAL A 92 10.06 29.00 -22.03
CA VAL A 92 9.09 27.97 -21.58
C VAL A 92 9.69 26.57 -21.72
N GLU A 93 10.47 26.31 -22.77
CA GLU A 93 11.07 24.99 -23.03
C GLU A 93 12.12 24.61 -21.98
N ASP A 94 12.99 25.55 -21.59
CA ASP A 94 14.06 25.31 -20.60
C ASP A 94 13.53 24.97 -19.21
N ARG A 95 12.34 25.47 -18.88
CA ARG A 95 11.65 25.22 -17.59
C ARG A 95 10.56 24.16 -17.69
N THR A 96 10.47 23.43 -18.80
CA THR A 96 9.49 22.35 -19.00
C THR A 96 10.12 21.00 -18.72
N ILE A 97 9.46 20.22 -17.86
CA ILE A 97 9.72 18.79 -17.68
C ILE A 97 8.56 18.04 -18.34
N TRP A 98 8.88 17.20 -19.31
CA TRP A 98 7.92 16.36 -20.00
C TRP A 98 7.97 14.95 -19.44
N ILE A 99 6.82 14.43 -18.99
CA ILE A 99 6.69 13.07 -18.51
C ILE A 99 5.76 12.31 -19.45
N THR A 100 6.32 11.31 -20.12
CA THR A 100 5.56 10.38 -20.96
C THR A 100 5.22 9.15 -20.12
N TYR A 101 3.93 8.84 -19.97
CA TYR A 101 3.45 7.69 -19.22
C TYR A 101 2.31 6.98 -19.94
N GLY A 102 2.09 5.71 -19.63
CA GLY A 102 1.04 4.89 -20.23
C GLY A 102 1.21 3.41 -19.93
N TRP A 103 0.17 2.60 -20.17
CA TRP A 103 0.23 1.15 -19.95
C TRP A 103 0.98 0.41 -21.05
N ASP A 104 0.98 0.98 -22.26
CA ASP A 104 1.68 0.42 -23.41
C ASP A 104 2.25 1.55 -24.29
N LEU A 105 3.13 1.18 -25.23
CA LEU A 105 3.87 2.11 -26.10
C LEU A 105 3.06 2.60 -27.32
N VAL A 106 1.86 2.06 -27.55
CA VAL A 106 1.04 2.26 -28.76
C VAL A 106 -0.20 3.12 -28.46
N ASN A 107 -0.81 2.87 -27.32
CA ASN A 107 -1.89 3.60 -26.69
C ASN A 107 -1.38 4.09 -25.32
N PRO A 108 -0.71 5.25 -25.27
CA PRO A 108 -0.39 5.86 -23.98
C PRO A 108 -1.62 6.08 -23.08
N TYR A 109 -2.87 5.91 -23.57
CA TYR A 109 -4.08 6.02 -22.76
C TYR A 109 -5.17 4.98 -23.11
N ILE A 110 -5.13 3.80 -22.46
CA ILE A 110 -6.33 2.96 -22.25
C ILE A 110 -6.34 2.43 -20.80
N PHE A 111 -7.30 2.90 -20.00
CA PHE A 111 -7.52 2.48 -18.61
C PHE A 111 -7.90 1.00 -18.49
N ARG A 112 -7.05 0.17 -17.87
CA ARG A 112 -7.45 -1.10 -17.24
C ARG A 112 -6.71 -1.30 -15.91
N TYR A 113 -7.49 -1.42 -14.84
CA TYR A 113 -7.09 -1.31 -13.44
C TYR A 113 -6.01 -2.31 -12.97
N TRP A 114 -4.91 -1.77 -12.42
CA TRP A 114 -4.34 -2.22 -11.14
C TRP A 114 -4.13 -0.96 -10.29
N ARG A 115 -5.10 -0.60 -9.44
CA ARG A 115 -4.89 0.44 -8.44
C ARG A 115 -4.32 -0.23 -7.19
N SER A 116 -3.10 0.12 -6.79
CA SER A 116 -2.73 -0.07 -5.39
C SER A 116 -3.59 0.86 -4.52
N LEU A 117 -3.73 0.48 -3.25
CA LEU A 117 -4.83 0.87 -2.36
C LEU A 117 -4.66 2.29 -1.82
N CYS A 118 -4.51 3.29 -2.69
CA CYS A 118 -4.57 4.69 -2.31
C CYS A 118 -6.03 5.03 -1.99
N LEU A 119 -6.37 4.97 -0.71
CA LEU A 119 -7.68 5.37 -0.22
C LEU A 119 -7.80 6.89 -0.36
N ALA A 120 -8.40 7.33 -1.47
CA ALA A 120 -8.71 8.75 -1.69
C ALA A 120 -9.50 9.30 -0.49
N THR A 121 -9.01 10.43 0.04
CA THR A 121 -9.71 11.19 1.07
C THR A 121 -10.69 12.16 0.43
N ASN A 122 -11.73 12.54 1.16
CA ASN A 122 -12.59 13.66 0.80
C ASN A 122 -11.92 15.02 1.12
N ASP A 123 -12.58 16.13 0.82
CA ASP A 123 -12.18 17.50 1.15
C ASP A 123 -11.90 17.74 2.65
N ARG A 124 -12.34 16.81 3.51
CA ARG A 124 -12.14 16.84 4.98
C ARG A 124 -10.95 15.99 5.43
N GLY A 125 -10.15 15.46 4.51
CA GLY A 125 -9.03 14.58 4.80
C GLY A 125 -9.41 13.21 5.37
N LYS A 126 -10.67 12.78 5.16
CA LYS A 126 -11.19 11.50 5.68
C LYS A 126 -11.45 10.52 4.55
N ILE A 127 -11.25 9.23 4.81
CA ILE A 127 -11.46 8.14 3.88
C ILE A 127 -12.96 7.79 3.82
N PRO A 128 -13.66 7.96 2.68
CA PRO A 128 -15.03 7.49 2.56
C PRO A 128 -15.10 5.96 2.69
N LEU A 129 -15.90 5.43 3.62
CA LEU A 129 -15.99 3.98 3.84
C LEU A 129 -16.51 3.23 2.61
N ARG A 130 -17.37 3.88 1.81
CA ARG A 130 -17.84 3.35 0.52
C ARG A 130 -16.69 2.97 -0.42
N ASN A 131 -15.55 3.70 -0.35
CA ASN A 131 -14.39 3.42 -1.21
C ASN A 131 -13.74 2.11 -0.75
N ILE A 132 -13.51 1.95 0.56
CA ILE A 132 -12.97 0.71 1.14
C ILE A 132 -13.88 -0.48 0.81
N ILE A 133 -15.20 -0.32 0.99
CA ILE A 133 -16.18 -1.37 0.70
C ILE A 133 -16.09 -1.80 -0.76
N LYS A 134 -16.16 -0.85 -1.70
CA LYS A 134 -16.04 -1.15 -3.13
C LYS A 134 -14.73 -1.86 -3.49
N THR A 135 -13.61 -1.46 -2.89
CA THR A 135 -12.30 -2.08 -3.14
C THR A 135 -12.28 -3.55 -2.74
N PHE A 136 -12.83 -3.88 -1.56
CA PHE A 136 -12.81 -5.26 -1.05
C PHE A 136 -14.00 -6.12 -1.50
N SER A 137 -15.02 -5.51 -2.11
CA SER A 137 -16.20 -6.20 -2.63
C SER A 137 -16.01 -6.87 -3.98
N SER A 138 -14.80 -6.86 -4.55
CA SER A 138 -14.47 -7.58 -5.79
C SER A 138 -14.79 -9.08 -5.66
N GLY A 139 -15.97 -9.48 -6.16
CA GLY A 139 -16.52 -10.84 -6.03
C GLY A 139 -17.12 -11.22 -4.67
N LYS A 140 -17.25 -10.29 -3.71
CA LYS A 140 -17.77 -10.55 -2.35
C LYS A 140 -18.96 -9.63 -2.02
N PRO A 141 -19.99 -10.10 -1.29
CA PRO A 141 -21.11 -9.24 -0.91
C PRO A 141 -20.68 -8.06 -0.04
N GLU A 142 -21.10 -6.83 -0.39
CA GLU A 142 -20.77 -5.60 0.37
C GLU A 142 -21.12 -5.71 1.87
N ARG A 143 -22.23 -6.40 2.19
CA ARG A 143 -22.65 -6.65 3.59
C ARG A 143 -21.60 -7.42 4.39
N MET A 144 -20.88 -8.36 3.76
CA MET A 144 -19.79 -9.12 4.40
C MET A 144 -18.61 -8.19 4.70
N VAL A 145 -18.22 -7.37 3.72
CA VAL A 145 -17.12 -6.40 3.86
C VAL A 145 -17.43 -5.40 4.96
N HIS A 146 -18.66 -4.86 4.99
CA HIS A 146 -19.12 -3.94 6.03
C HIS A 146 -19.10 -4.57 7.43
N LYS A 147 -19.49 -5.84 7.55
CA LYS A 147 -19.37 -6.59 8.81
C LYS A 147 -17.92 -6.72 9.24
N CYS A 148 -17.00 -7.05 8.33
CA CYS A 148 -15.57 -7.14 8.63
C CYS A 148 -14.98 -5.81 9.11
N LEU A 149 -15.38 -4.69 8.48
CA LEU A 149 -14.99 -3.34 8.91
C LEU A 149 -15.52 -3.01 10.31
N THR A 150 -16.78 -3.35 10.60
CA THR A 150 -17.39 -3.16 11.92
C THR A 150 -16.67 -3.98 12.99
N ASP A 151 -16.32 -5.23 12.69
CA ASP A 151 -15.62 -6.12 13.64
C ASP A 151 -14.20 -5.61 13.97
N LEU A 152 -13.55 -4.90 13.04
CA LEU A 152 -12.25 -4.26 13.25
C LEU A 152 -12.35 -2.84 13.84
N GLY A 153 -13.56 -2.37 14.17
CA GLY A 153 -13.79 -1.03 14.69
C GLY A 153 -13.48 0.09 13.68
N LEU A 154 -13.57 -0.21 12.39
CA LEU A 154 -13.34 0.73 11.28
C LEU A 154 -14.66 1.35 10.77
N ALA A 155 -15.78 0.64 10.95
CA ALA A 155 -17.12 1.09 10.61
C ALA A 155 -18.10 0.96 11.79
N GLY A 156 -19.26 1.60 11.67
CA GLY A 156 -20.30 1.60 12.69
C GLY A 156 -20.02 2.51 13.89
N ASP A 157 -20.78 2.30 14.97
CA ASP A 157 -20.76 3.11 16.20
C ASP A 157 -19.74 2.63 17.25
N LYS A 158 -19.02 1.54 16.97
CA LYS A 158 -18.05 0.96 17.89
C LYS A 158 -16.72 1.70 17.78
N PHE A 159 -16.46 2.62 18.70
CA PHE A 159 -15.12 3.16 18.90
C PHE A 159 -14.30 2.18 19.75
N ILE A 160 -13.15 1.72 19.25
CA ILE A 160 -12.14 1.09 20.11
C ILE A 160 -11.38 2.22 20.82
N VAL A 161 -11.79 2.54 22.04
CA VAL A 161 -11.03 3.45 22.91
C VAL A 161 -9.86 2.66 23.49
N ARG A 162 -8.62 3.01 23.12
CA ARG A 162 -7.43 2.56 23.86
C ARG A 162 -7.41 3.28 25.20
N SER A 163 -7.87 2.62 26.25
CA SER A 163 -7.73 3.14 27.62
C SER A 163 -6.29 2.91 28.10
N LEU A 164 -5.54 3.99 28.33
CA LEU A 164 -4.32 3.97 29.12
C LEU A 164 -4.72 4.13 30.58
N ASN A 165 -4.54 3.10 31.40
CA ASN A 165 -4.39 3.29 32.83
C ASN A 165 -3.21 2.47 33.33
N GLY A 166 -2.43 3.10 34.20
CA GLY A 166 -1.13 2.64 34.65
C GLY A 166 -1.16 1.26 35.32
N LYS A 167 -0.02 0.58 35.13
CA LYS A 167 0.47 -0.61 35.84
C LYS A 167 -0.47 -1.83 35.87
N TRP A 168 -0.05 -2.79 35.02
CA TRP A 168 -0.31 -4.23 35.04
C TRP A 168 -1.67 -4.67 34.49
N SER A 169 -1.60 -5.51 33.43
CA SER A 169 -2.68 -6.06 32.59
C SER A 169 -3.24 -5.13 31.50
N LYS A 170 -2.80 -5.38 30.25
CA LYS A 170 -3.44 -4.88 29.01
C LYS A 170 -4.81 -5.56 28.84
N ARG A 171 -5.92 -4.86 29.07
CA ARG A 171 -7.27 -5.32 28.65
C ARG A 171 -7.82 -4.40 27.57
N VAL A 172 -8.18 -5.00 26.43
CA VAL A 172 -9.03 -4.37 25.42
C VAL A 172 -10.46 -4.43 25.94
N THR A 173 -11.05 -3.29 26.29
CA THR A 173 -12.47 -3.21 26.68
C THR A 173 -13.27 -2.54 25.56
N ASN A 174 -14.24 -3.28 25.01
CA ASN A 174 -15.25 -2.70 24.12
C ASN A 174 -16.19 -1.83 24.97
N VAL A 175 -16.09 -0.50 24.87
CA VAL A 175 -16.99 0.41 25.57
C VAL A 175 -18.27 0.57 24.76
N TYR A 176 -19.34 -0.11 25.18
CA TYR A 176 -20.69 0.11 24.68
C TYR A 176 -21.33 1.26 25.47
N LYS A 177 -21.36 2.47 24.90
CA LYS A 177 -22.13 3.56 25.50
C LYS A 177 -23.60 3.41 25.09
N CYS A 178 -24.36 2.59 25.80
CA CYS A 178 -25.82 2.50 25.65
C CYS A 178 -26.48 3.67 26.40
N ARG A 179 -26.81 4.77 25.71
CA ARG A 179 -27.84 5.70 26.20
C ARG A 179 -29.20 5.10 25.85
N SER A 180 -29.95 4.70 26.87
CA SER A 180 -31.35 4.30 26.73
C SER A 180 -32.19 5.48 26.24
N GLY A 181 -33.10 5.23 25.29
CA GLY A 181 -34.16 6.16 24.90
C GLY A 181 -34.16 6.53 23.41
N ARG A 182 -35.15 6.00 22.68
CA ARG A 182 -35.56 6.27 21.29
C ARG A 182 -34.65 5.69 20.18
N LYS A 183 -35.21 4.76 19.39
CA LYS A 183 -34.67 4.31 18.09
C LYS A 183 -34.68 5.49 17.10
N ARG A 184 -33.74 6.40 17.25
CA ARG A 184 -33.29 7.25 16.15
C ARG A 184 -32.50 6.32 15.23
N GLN A 185 -32.88 6.20 13.96
CA GLN A 185 -32.04 5.57 12.94
C GLN A 185 -30.70 6.32 12.96
N LYS A 186 -29.74 5.79 13.72
CA LYS A 186 -28.48 6.47 13.98
C LYS A 186 -27.65 6.27 12.73
N LYS A 187 -27.44 7.37 12.01
CA LYS A 187 -26.69 7.39 10.76
C LYS A 187 -25.33 6.76 11.03
N GLU A 188 -25.09 5.58 10.45
CA GLU A 188 -23.81 4.89 10.56
C GLU A 188 -22.70 5.81 10.06
N ARG A 189 -21.52 5.70 10.66
CA ARG A 189 -20.37 6.48 10.23
C ARG A 189 -20.09 6.17 8.75
N GLU A 190 -20.00 7.20 7.92
CA GLU A 190 -19.74 7.08 6.48
C GLU A 190 -18.27 7.33 6.10
N GLU A 191 -17.48 7.88 7.03
CA GLU A 191 -16.13 8.37 6.79
C GLU A 191 -15.16 7.92 7.89
N LEU A 192 -13.98 7.45 7.49
CA LEU A 192 -12.91 6.94 8.33
C LEU A 192 -11.77 7.97 8.45
N ASP A 193 -11.16 8.06 9.63
CA ASP A 193 -10.00 8.92 9.83
C ASP A 193 -8.77 8.12 9.39
N VAL A 194 -7.84 8.74 8.66
CA VAL A 194 -6.67 8.08 8.07
C VAL A 194 -5.84 7.41 9.16
N SER A 195 -5.66 8.09 10.29
CA SER A 195 -4.92 7.59 11.45
C SER A 195 -5.46 6.26 12.01
N LEU A 196 -6.75 5.99 11.84
CA LEU A 196 -7.41 4.79 12.34
C LEU A 196 -7.22 3.58 11.42
N PHE A 197 -6.87 3.79 10.14
CA PHE A 197 -6.70 2.74 9.13
C PHE A 197 -5.22 2.36 8.96
N THR A 198 -4.62 1.90 10.06
CA THR A 198 -3.22 1.43 10.08
C THR A 198 -3.01 0.18 9.20
N PHE A 199 -1.79 -0.02 8.70
CA PHE A 199 -1.41 -1.20 7.92
C PHE A 199 -1.77 -2.54 8.59
N GLU A 200 -1.59 -2.66 9.91
CA GLU A 200 -1.98 -3.86 10.68
C GLU A 200 -3.49 -4.17 10.55
N LYS A 201 -4.34 -3.15 10.63
CA LYS A 201 -5.79 -3.31 10.46
C LYS A 201 -6.16 -3.60 9.00
N PHE A 202 -5.45 -3.00 8.05
CA PHE A 202 -5.60 -3.34 6.64
C PHE A 202 -5.28 -4.81 6.39
N LEU A 203 -4.16 -5.32 6.92
CA LEU A 203 -3.76 -6.72 6.77
C LEU A 203 -4.77 -7.68 7.40
N ARG A 204 -5.26 -7.37 8.61
CA ARG A 204 -6.34 -8.13 9.24
C ARG A 204 -7.64 -8.12 8.43
N LEU A 205 -8.00 -6.97 7.87
CA LEU A 205 -9.17 -6.84 7.00
C LEU A 205 -9.01 -7.71 5.74
N TYR A 206 -7.84 -7.64 5.11
CA TYR A 206 -7.49 -8.43 3.93
C TYR A 206 -7.62 -9.93 4.20
N HIS A 207 -7.00 -10.45 5.27
CA HIS A 207 -7.09 -11.86 5.62
C HIS A 207 -8.50 -12.33 5.97
N LYS A 208 -9.32 -11.45 6.56
CA LYS A 208 -10.70 -11.78 6.90
C LYS A 208 -11.61 -11.87 5.66
N ILE A 209 -11.37 -11.03 4.66
CA ILE A 209 -12.18 -10.99 3.43
C ILE A 209 -11.69 -12.02 2.40
N CYS A 210 -10.39 -12.18 2.31
CA CYS A 210 -9.68 -13.09 1.41
C CYS A 210 -8.85 -14.10 2.23
N PRO A 211 -9.52 -15.03 2.94
CA PRO A 211 -8.81 -16.08 3.67
C PRO A 211 -8.01 -16.95 2.68
N ARG A 212 -6.75 -17.20 3.00
CA ARG A 212 -5.83 -18.03 2.21
C ARG A 212 -5.88 -19.48 2.68
N THR A 213 -6.99 -20.15 2.39
CA THR A 213 -7.20 -21.56 2.76
C THR A 213 -6.18 -22.49 2.13
N ASP A 214 -5.72 -22.17 0.92
CA ASP A 214 -4.63 -22.83 0.21
C ASP A 214 -3.33 -22.87 1.05
N VAL A 215 -2.96 -21.74 1.66
CA VAL A 215 -1.78 -21.66 2.52
C VAL A 215 -2.01 -22.41 3.82
N GLN A 216 -3.22 -22.36 4.38
CA GLN A 216 -3.58 -23.15 5.57
C GLN A 216 -3.46 -24.66 5.31
N GLU A 217 -3.96 -25.14 4.17
CA GLU A 217 -3.86 -26.55 3.78
C GLU A 217 -2.41 -26.98 3.58
N LEU A 218 -1.60 -26.15 2.88
CA LEU A 218 -0.17 -26.39 2.73
C LEU A 218 0.53 -26.45 4.10
N PHE A 219 0.22 -25.53 5.00
CA PHE A 219 0.81 -25.50 6.33
C PHE A 219 0.47 -26.76 7.13
N VAL A 220 -0.79 -27.20 7.11
CA VAL A 220 -1.24 -28.43 7.79
C VAL A 220 -0.53 -29.67 7.20
N LYS A 221 -0.37 -29.72 5.88
CA LYS A 221 0.36 -30.79 5.18
C LYS A 221 1.82 -30.86 5.65
N LEU A 222 2.52 -29.72 5.69
CA LEU A 222 3.92 -29.65 6.09
C LEU A 222 4.10 -29.89 7.60
N SER A 223 3.26 -29.27 8.43
CA SER A 223 3.35 -29.37 9.89
C SER A 223 2.98 -30.77 10.42
N GLY A 224 2.18 -31.52 9.64
CA GLY A 224 1.62 -32.80 10.07
C GLY A 224 0.58 -32.59 11.17
N GLN A 225 -0.35 -31.64 10.93
CA GLN A 225 -1.41 -31.22 11.86
C GLN A 225 -0.92 -30.56 13.17
N LYS A 226 0.35 -30.15 13.24
CA LYS A 226 0.86 -29.34 14.35
C LYS A 226 0.59 -27.85 14.09
N GLU A 227 0.48 -27.07 15.17
CA GLU A 227 0.30 -25.62 15.11
C GLU A 227 1.55 -24.86 14.64
N TYR A 228 2.69 -25.55 14.56
CA TYR A 228 3.97 -24.99 14.15
C TYR A 228 4.70 -25.93 13.17
N LEU A 229 5.55 -25.34 12.33
CA LEU A 229 6.51 -26.03 11.49
C LEU A 229 7.89 -25.96 12.16
N THR A 230 8.57 -27.10 12.27
CA THR A 230 9.92 -27.15 12.85
C THR A 230 10.97 -26.75 11.82
N ARG A 231 12.12 -26.25 12.29
CA ARG A 231 13.28 -25.92 11.45
C ARG A 231 13.67 -27.05 10.50
N GLU A 232 13.64 -28.30 10.96
CA GLU A 232 13.98 -29.46 10.12
C GLU A 232 12.99 -29.65 8.97
N LYS A 233 11.68 -29.53 9.24
CA LYS A 233 10.67 -29.59 8.19
C LYS A 233 10.77 -28.40 7.23
N MET A 234 11.13 -27.21 7.73
CA MET A 234 11.36 -26.04 6.90
C MET A 234 12.60 -26.21 5.99
N ILE A 235 13.68 -26.81 6.49
CA ILE A 235 14.86 -27.17 5.67
C ILE A 235 14.45 -28.11 4.54
N ASN A 236 13.71 -29.18 4.86
CA ASN A 236 13.25 -30.13 3.84
C ASN A 236 12.34 -29.45 2.82
N PHE A 237 11.38 -28.64 3.26
CA PHE A 237 10.51 -27.89 2.37
C PHE A 237 11.30 -26.97 1.42
N LEU A 238 12.28 -26.23 1.93
CA LEU A 238 13.09 -25.31 1.11
C LEU A 238 14.01 -26.03 0.12
N ASN A 239 14.61 -27.14 0.53
CA ASN A 239 15.61 -27.85 -0.26
C ASN A 239 15.01 -28.85 -1.24
N GLU A 240 13.87 -29.46 -0.91
CA GLU A 240 13.24 -30.52 -1.72
C GLU A 240 12.03 -30.02 -2.52
N GLU A 241 11.17 -29.17 -1.92
CA GLU A 241 9.93 -28.73 -2.58
C GLU A 241 10.07 -27.37 -3.29
N GLN A 242 10.84 -26.44 -2.74
CA GLN A 242 11.01 -25.08 -3.30
C GLN A 242 12.24 -24.94 -4.21
N ARG A 243 13.16 -25.89 -4.19
CA ARG A 243 14.39 -25.85 -4.99
C ARG A 243 14.14 -26.35 -6.41
N ASP A 244 14.64 -25.63 -7.40
CA ASP A 244 14.74 -26.17 -8.77
C ASP A 244 15.85 -27.23 -8.81
N PRO A 245 15.53 -28.50 -9.16
CA PRO A 245 16.49 -29.61 -9.14
C PRO A 245 17.63 -29.43 -10.16
N ARG A 246 17.51 -28.51 -11.12
CA ARG A 246 18.54 -28.21 -12.11
C ARG A 246 19.63 -27.27 -11.58
N LEU A 247 19.43 -26.65 -10.40
CA LEU A 247 20.39 -25.70 -9.85
C LEU A 247 21.63 -26.39 -9.27
N ASN A 248 22.80 -25.97 -9.72
CA ASN A 248 24.08 -26.46 -9.22
C ASN A 248 24.24 -26.19 -7.71
N GLU A 249 24.59 -27.24 -6.96
CA GLU A 249 24.67 -27.22 -5.50
C GLU A 249 25.83 -26.38 -4.95
N ILE A 250 26.91 -26.22 -5.72
CA ILE A 250 28.07 -25.41 -5.32
C ILE A 250 27.77 -23.92 -5.50
N LEU A 251 27.13 -23.55 -6.62
CA LEU A 251 26.75 -22.16 -6.90
C LEU A 251 25.54 -21.72 -6.07
N PHE A 252 24.60 -22.63 -5.82
CA PHE A 252 23.39 -22.40 -5.03
C PHE A 252 23.30 -23.40 -3.88
N PRO A 253 24.01 -23.18 -2.77
CA PRO A 253 24.05 -24.10 -1.64
C PRO A 253 22.68 -24.32 -1.00
N TYR A 254 22.46 -25.53 -0.53
CA TYR A 254 21.29 -25.89 0.27
C TYR A 254 21.14 -25.00 1.52
N PHE A 255 19.90 -24.87 1.98
CA PHE A 255 19.61 -24.23 3.26
C PHE A 255 20.04 -25.14 4.40
N ASP A 256 20.86 -24.60 5.29
CA ASP A 256 21.31 -25.26 6.51
C ASP A 256 20.52 -24.78 7.74
N LYS A 257 20.81 -25.36 8.90
CA LYS A 257 20.13 -25.00 10.16
C LYS A 257 20.33 -23.53 10.52
N ALA A 258 21.51 -22.95 10.24
CA ALA A 258 21.81 -21.57 10.57
C ALA A 258 21.03 -20.57 9.70
N ARG A 259 20.99 -20.79 8.38
CA ARG A 259 20.24 -19.94 7.43
C ARG A 259 18.74 -20.03 7.66
N VAL A 260 18.21 -21.23 7.92
CA VAL A 260 16.78 -21.37 8.25
C VAL A 260 16.45 -20.71 9.59
N GLN A 261 17.34 -20.77 10.58
CA GLN A 261 17.13 -20.06 11.84
C GLN A 261 17.06 -18.53 11.65
N GLN A 262 17.89 -17.97 10.76
CA GLN A 262 17.84 -16.56 10.40
C GLN A 262 16.53 -16.20 9.68
N LEU A 263 16.04 -17.08 8.81
CA LEU A 263 14.73 -16.91 8.16
C LEU A 263 13.59 -16.92 9.18
N ILE A 264 13.59 -17.87 10.12
CA ILE A 264 12.59 -17.94 11.19
C ILE A 264 12.62 -16.64 12.00
N ALA A 265 13.80 -16.18 12.42
CA ALA A 265 13.94 -14.94 13.19
C ALA A 265 13.50 -13.68 12.41
N LYS A 266 13.51 -13.72 11.07
CA LYS A 266 13.09 -12.59 10.22
C LYS A 266 11.57 -12.49 10.09
N TYR A 267 10.87 -13.63 10.04
CA TYR A 267 9.45 -13.66 9.70
C TYR A 267 8.55 -13.98 10.90
N GLU A 268 9.00 -14.80 11.86
CA GLU A 268 8.25 -15.09 13.08
C GLU A 268 8.27 -13.91 14.06
N THR A 269 7.16 -13.71 14.75
CA THR A 269 6.99 -12.61 15.72
C THR A 269 7.14 -13.06 17.16
N ASP A 270 6.86 -14.33 17.46
CA ASP A 270 6.96 -14.88 18.82
C ASP A 270 8.40 -15.34 19.13
N GLU A 271 9.04 -14.67 20.09
CA GLU A 271 10.40 -14.96 20.55
C GLU A 271 10.59 -16.40 21.04
N SER A 272 9.55 -17.01 21.63
CA SER A 272 9.58 -18.39 22.11
C SER A 272 9.69 -19.37 20.94
N TYR A 273 8.90 -19.15 19.89
CA TYR A 273 8.95 -19.97 18.68
C TYR A 273 10.26 -19.77 17.91
N ILE A 274 10.77 -18.53 17.86
CA ILE A 274 12.09 -18.24 17.28
C ILE A 274 13.18 -19.03 18.01
N ALA A 275 13.24 -18.95 19.34
CA ALA A 275 14.25 -19.65 20.14
C ALA A 275 14.20 -21.18 19.95
N GLN A 276 13.00 -21.73 19.76
CA GLN A 276 12.78 -23.15 19.53
C GLN A 276 12.98 -23.59 18.07
N GLY A 277 13.28 -22.66 17.16
CA GLY A 277 13.42 -22.94 15.73
C GLY A 277 12.11 -23.43 15.12
N LYS A 278 11.01 -22.76 15.45
CA LYS A 278 9.65 -23.08 15.00
C LYS A 278 9.06 -21.85 14.33
N VAL A 279 8.20 -22.08 13.34
CA VAL A 279 7.44 -21.03 12.66
C VAL A 279 5.96 -21.38 12.66
N THR A 280 5.13 -20.40 12.98
CA THR A 280 3.68 -20.51 12.96
C THR A 280 3.13 -20.18 11.58
N ASN A 281 1.85 -20.47 11.34
CA ASN A 281 1.21 -20.00 10.13
C ASN A 281 1.00 -18.48 10.26
N PHE A 282 1.44 -17.72 9.25
CA PHE A 282 1.35 -16.26 9.24
C PHE A 282 -0.10 -15.80 9.01
N TYR A 283 -0.98 -15.93 10.02
CA TYR A 283 -2.34 -15.39 10.02
C TYR A 283 -2.79 -14.94 11.41
#